data_AF-A0AAP0PB24-F1
#
_entry.id   AF-A0AAP0PB24-F1
#
_cell.length_a   1.000
_cell.length_b   1.000
_cell.length_c   1.000
_cell.angle_alpha   90.00
_cell.angle_beta   90.00
_cell.angle_gamma   90.00
#
_symmetry.space_group_name_H-M   'P 1'
#
loop_
_entity.id
_entity.type
_entity.pdbx_description
1 polymer ?
#
loop_
_entity_poly.entity_id
_entity_poly.type
_entity_poly.pdbx_seq_one_letter_code
_entity_poly.pdbx_strand_id
1 'polypeptide(L)'
;MAASSLHTPSSTFSASIAAPPLKSCFRRRSHSLKMSAVIRAAEIDTSLSPRVCSVKPSKTVAITDQAMALVQSGVPVIRLAAGEPDFDTPALISEAGINAIREGHTRYTPNAGTMELRKAICHKLKEENGLTYTPDQVLVSNGAKQSIVQAVLAVCSPGDEVVIPAPFWVSYPEMARLADAVPVILPTKISENFLLDPKLLASKLNEKSRLLILCSPSNPTGSVYPKKLLEEIANVVAKFPRLLVLSDEIYEHIIYSPATHTSFASLPGMWERTLTGQRLF
;
A
#
# COMPACT_ATOMS: atom_id res chain seq x y z
N MET A 1 -45.92 -16.09 41.89
CA MET A 1 -45.26 -17.12 42.71
C MET A 1 -43.88 -17.37 42.15
N ALA A 2 -42.89 -17.36 43.03
CA ALA A 2 -41.49 -17.78 42.89
C ALA A 2 -40.62 -17.09 41.81
N ALA A 3 -39.88 -16.09 42.27
CA ALA A 3 -38.57 -15.72 41.76
C ALA A 3 -37.51 -16.74 42.23
N SER A 4 -36.46 -16.98 41.43
CA SER A 4 -35.16 -17.40 41.96
C SER A 4 -34.03 -16.77 41.14
N SER A 5 -33.42 -15.77 41.75
CA SER A 5 -32.15 -15.15 41.39
C SER A 5 -31.00 -16.09 41.77
N LEU A 6 -30.03 -16.26 40.87
CA LEU A 6 -28.71 -16.78 41.21
C LEU A 6 -27.66 -15.77 40.78
N HIS A 7 -27.10 -15.09 41.78
CA HIS A 7 -25.90 -14.28 41.70
C HIS A 7 -24.67 -15.19 41.59
N THR A 8 -23.73 -14.84 40.71
CA THR A 8 -22.33 -15.29 40.77
C THR A 8 -21.42 -14.05 40.78
N PRO A 9 -20.37 -14.00 41.62
CA PRO A 9 -19.62 -12.77 41.87
C PRO A 9 -18.55 -12.49 40.81
N SER A 10 -18.34 -11.21 40.56
CA SER A 10 -17.25 -10.62 39.79
C SER A 10 -15.92 -10.71 40.54
N SER A 11 -14.92 -11.36 39.95
CA SER A 11 -13.52 -11.29 40.41
C SER A 11 -12.73 -10.33 39.53
N THR A 12 -12.44 -9.15 40.07
CA THR A 12 -11.53 -8.16 39.51
C THR A 12 -10.08 -8.59 39.72
N PHE A 13 -9.36 -8.91 38.64
CA PHE A 13 -7.91 -9.09 38.66
C PHE A 13 -7.23 -7.74 38.42
N SER A 14 -6.72 -7.12 39.48
CA SER A 14 -5.79 -5.99 39.42
C SER A 14 -4.36 -6.53 39.47
N ALA A 15 -3.62 -6.44 38.37
CA ALA A 15 -2.20 -6.73 38.34
C ALA A 15 -1.41 -5.42 38.17
N SER A 16 -0.96 -4.88 39.29
CA SER A 16 0.04 -3.81 39.33
C SER A 16 1.43 -4.43 39.10
N ILE A 17 2.07 -4.11 37.97
CA ILE A 17 3.45 -4.49 37.70
C ILE A 17 4.34 -3.28 38.00
N ALA A 18 5.01 -3.31 39.14
CA ALA A 18 6.07 -2.37 39.49
C ALA A 18 7.40 -2.84 38.88
N ALA A 19 8.07 -1.99 38.12
CA ALA A 19 9.40 -2.23 37.56
C ALA A 19 10.50 -2.00 38.62
N PRO A 20 11.49 -2.90 38.79
CA PRO A 20 12.64 -2.64 39.65
C PRO A 20 13.77 -1.90 38.90
N PRO A 21 14.60 -1.09 39.58
CA PRO A 21 15.58 -0.21 38.95
C PRO A 21 16.91 -0.91 38.64
N LEU A 22 17.58 -0.38 37.61
CA LEU A 22 18.93 -0.71 37.15
C LEU A 22 19.98 -0.55 38.27
N LYS A 23 20.79 -1.59 38.47
CA LYS A 23 22.09 -1.47 39.17
C LYS A 23 23.21 -2.08 38.34
N SER A 24 24.23 -1.27 38.13
CA SER A 24 25.54 -1.61 37.59
C SER A 24 26.36 -2.45 38.58
N CYS A 25 27.27 -3.29 38.08
CA CYS A 25 28.72 -3.23 38.29
C CYS A 25 29.40 -4.60 38.07
N PHE A 26 30.56 -4.56 37.42
CA PHE A 26 31.48 -5.66 37.17
C PHE A 26 32.03 -6.32 38.45
N ARG A 27 32.15 -7.65 38.48
CA ARG A 27 33.28 -8.37 39.11
C ARG A 27 33.38 -9.83 38.64
N ARG A 28 34.57 -10.22 38.17
CA ARG A 28 35.00 -11.60 37.86
C ARG A 28 35.40 -12.32 39.16
N ARG A 29 34.98 -13.59 39.36
CA ARG A 29 35.89 -14.76 39.50
C ARG A 29 35.18 -16.09 39.83
N SER A 30 35.89 -17.13 39.40
CA SER A 30 35.94 -18.56 39.78
C SER A 30 34.78 -19.48 39.40
N HIS A 31 35.13 -20.42 38.52
CA HIS A 31 34.38 -21.61 38.14
C HIS A 31 34.16 -22.56 39.32
N SER A 32 32.89 -22.94 39.53
CA SER A 32 32.55 -24.31 39.91
C SER A 32 31.38 -24.73 39.01
N LEU A 33 31.64 -25.58 38.03
CA LEU A 33 30.61 -26.16 37.16
C LEU A 33 29.84 -27.21 37.98
N LYS A 34 28.82 -26.76 38.72
CA LYS A 34 27.70 -27.62 39.09
C LYS A 34 26.75 -27.65 37.89
N MET A 35 26.83 -28.70 37.08
CA MET A 35 25.80 -29.03 36.08
C MET A 35 24.52 -29.48 36.82
N SER A 36 23.81 -28.52 37.41
CA SER A 36 22.38 -28.66 37.61
C SER A 36 21.72 -28.21 36.32
N ALA A 37 21.34 -29.17 35.47
CA ALA A 37 20.51 -28.92 34.30
C ALA A 37 19.10 -28.53 34.78
N VAL A 38 18.98 -27.30 35.27
CA VAL A 38 17.70 -26.62 35.33
C VAL A 38 17.48 -26.11 33.91
N ILE A 39 16.72 -26.87 33.12
CA ILE A 39 16.11 -26.31 31.91
C ILE A 39 15.14 -25.24 32.42
N ARG A 40 15.64 -24.01 32.59
CA ARG A 40 14.77 -22.84 32.56
C ARG A 40 14.11 -22.91 31.18
N ALA A 41 12.78 -22.98 31.15
CA ALA A 41 12.05 -22.79 29.91
C ALA A 41 12.62 -21.53 29.25
N ALA A 42 13.25 -21.69 28.09
CA ALA A 42 13.84 -20.56 27.40
C ALA A 42 12.73 -19.54 27.17
N GLU A 43 12.95 -18.29 27.61
CA GLU A 43 12.00 -17.22 27.34
C GLU A 43 11.79 -17.14 25.83
N ILE A 44 10.53 -17.13 25.41
CA ILE A 44 10.18 -17.05 24.00
C ILE A 44 10.60 -15.67 23.50
N ASP A 45 11.41 -15.62 22.45
CA ASP A 45 11.76 -14.36 21.79
C ASP A 45 10.54 -13.83 21.02
N THR A 46 9.93 -12.77 21.55
CA THR A 46 8.78 -12.08 20.95
C THR A 46 9.20 -10.79 20.23
N SER A 47 10.49 -10.62 19.92
CA SER A 47 10.96 -9.44 19.19
C SER A 47 10.39 -9.42 17.77
N LEU A 48 10.03 -8.21 17.30
CA LEU A 48 9.58 -7.99 15.94
C LEU A 48 10.78 -7.70 15.04
N SER A 49 10.67 -8.06 13.76
CA SER A 49 11.74 -7.79 12.80
C SER A 49 11.99 -6.28 12.68
N PRO A 50 13.26 -5.84 12.50
CA PRO A 50 13.58 -4.42 12.35
C PRO A 50 12.80 -3.72 11.23
N ARG A 51 12.51 -4.46 10.16
CA ARG A 51 11.71 -4.00 9.02
C ARG A 51 10.28 -3.63 9.43
N VAL A 52 9.59 -4.51 10.15
CA VAL A 52 8.24 -4.21 10.67
C VAL A 52 8.29 -3.04 11.65
N CYS A 53 9.30 -2.98 12.52
CA CYS A 53 9.50 -1.87 13.45
C CYS A 53 9.72 -0.51 12.77
N SER A 54 10.24 -0.50 11.54
CA SER A 54 10.51 0.72 10.76
C SER A 54 9.29 1.28 10.02
N VAL A 55 8.23 0.48 9.87
CA VAL A 55 7.00 0.87 9.19
C VAL A 55 6.13 1.70 10.13
N LYS A 56 5.67 2.86 9.64
CA LYS A 56 4.77 3.72 10.39
C LYS A 56 3.32 3.24 10.24
N PRO A 57 2.50 3.29 11.30
CA PRO A 57 1.09 2.97 11.19
C PRO A 57 0.39 3.95 10.24
N SER A 58 -0.56 3.43 9.45
CA SER A 58 -1.36 4.26 8.55
C SER A 58 -2.29 5.17 9.34
N LYS A 59 -2.07 6.48 9.24
CA LYS A 59 -2.95 7.48 9.88
C LYS A 59 -4.38 7.42 9.33
N THR A 60 -4.56 7.08 8.05
CA THR A 60 -5.88 6.91 7.44
C THR A 60 -6.67 5.81 8.15
N VAL A 61 -6.05 4.65 8.38
CA VAL A 61 -6.70 3.54 9.10
C VAL A 61 -6.98 3.93 10.55
N ALA A 62 -5.97 4.49 11.25
CA ALA A 62 -6.13 4.89 12.64
C ALA A 62 -7.27 5.89 12.87
N ILE A 63 -7.43 6.89 11.99
CA ILE A 63 -8.51 7.89 12.09
C ILE A 63 -9.86 7.24 11.76
N THR A 64 -9.93 6.38 10.74
CA THR A 64 -11.16 5.65 10.39
C THR A 64 -11.64 4.76 11.54
N ASP A 65 -10.74 4.00 12.16
CA ASP A 65 -11.06 3.12 13.29
C ASP A 65 -11.56 3.92 14.50
N GLN A 66 -10.89 5.05 14.80
CA GLN A 66 -11.33 5.95 15.87
C GLN A 66 -12.72 6.54 15.59
N ALA A 67 -13.00 6.95 14.35
CA ALA A 67 -14.30 7.47 13.96
C ALA A 67 -15.40 6.39 14.09
N MET A 68 -15.12 5.14 13.72
CA MET A 68 -16.03 4.02 13.90
C MET A 68 -16.32 3.74 15.37
N ALA A 69 -15.29 3.75 16.23
CA ALA A 69 -15.46 3.57 17.67
C ALA A 69 -16.34 4.66 18.31
N LEU A 70 -16.17 5.92 17.88
CA LEU A 70 -17.01 7.02 18.34
C LEU A 70 -18.48 6.85 17.95
N VAL A 71 -18.75 6.48 16.69
CA VAL A 71 -20.11 6.18 16.21
C VAL A 71 -20.73 5.04 17.03
N GLN A 72 -19.98 3.97 17.27
CA GLN A 72 -20.44 2.82 18.06
C GLN A 72 -20.72 3.18 19.53
N SER A 73 -20.02 4.19 20.05
CA SER A 73 -20.28 4.76 21.39
C SER A 73 -21.46 5.75 21.44
N GLY A 74 -22.16 5.95 20.32
CA GLY A 74 -23.32 6.85 20.23
C GLY A 74 -22.98 8.31 19.94
N VAL A 75 -21.72 8.62 19.62
CA VAL A 75 -21.30 9.98 19.22
C VAL A 75 -21.49 10.12 17.70
N PRO A 76 -22.32 11.07 17.22
CA PRO A 76 -22.45 11.32 15.79
C PRO A 76 -21.13 11.84 15.20
N VAL A 77 -20.65 11.20 14.13
CA VAL A 77 -19.41 11.60 13.43
C VAL A 77 -19.67 11.67 11.94
N ILE A 78 -19.32 12.81 11.32
CA ILE A 78 -19.24 12.94 9.86
C ILE A 78 -17.87 12.40 9.42
N ARG A 79 -17.87 11.29 8.69
CA ARG A 79 -16.64 10.57 8.31
C ARG A 79 -16.13 11.05 6.95
N LEU A 80 -14.98 11.74 6.95
CA LEU A 80 -14.31 12.24 5.74
C LEU A 80 -12.86 11.73 5.62
N ALA A 81 -12.54 10.61 6.29
CA ALA A 81 -11.17 10.10 6.44
C ALA A 81 -10.78 9.07 5.36
N ALA A 82 -11.66 8.12 5.06
CA ALA A 82 -11.47 7.12 4.02
C ALA A 82 -12.11 7.57 2.71
N GLY A 83 -11.39 7.40 1.59
CA GLY A 83 -11.91 7.64 0.24
C GLY A 83 -12.72 6.46 -0.28
N GLU A 84 -13.70 6.00 0.49
CA GLU A 84 -14.63 4.94 0.09
C GLU A 84 -15.88 5.58 -0.55
N PRO A 85 -16.26 5.18 -1.77
CA PRO A 85 -17.50 5.65 -2.39
C PRO A 85 -18.72 5.30 -1.54
N ASP A 86 -19.73 6.17 -1.56
CA ASP A 86 -21.02 5.98 -0.89
C ASP A 86 -22.01 5.16 -1.72
N PHE A 87 -21.75 4.98 -3.02
CA PHE A 87 -22.55 4.12 -3.89
C PHE A 87 -22.35 2.64 -3.60
N ASP A 88 -23.44 1.88 -3.65
CA ASP A 88 -23.39 0.43 -3.64
C ASP A 88 -22.64 -0.12 -4.86
N THR A 89 -22.15 -1.36 -4.74
CA THR A 89 -21.61 -2.09 -5.89
C THR A 89 -22.71 -2.25 -6.96
N PRO A 90 -22.47 -1.88 -8.23
CA PRO A 90 -23.47 -1.97 -9.30
C PRO A 90 -24.16 -3.34 -9.35
N ALA A 91 -25.48 -3.34 -9.54
CA ALA A 91 -26.30 -4.55 -9.42
C ALA A 91 -25.81 -5.72 -10.28
N LEU A 92 -25.38 -5.47 -11.52
CA LEU A 92 -24.84 -6.50 -12.40
C LEU A 92 -23.55 -7.16 -11.84
N ILE A 93 -22.70 -6.40 -11.16
CA ILE A 93 -21.47 -6.89 -10.53
C ILE A 93 -21.83 -7.71 -9.29
N SER A 94 -22.76 -7.22 -8.47
CA SER A 94 -23.27 -7.93 -7.29
C SER A 94 -23.92 -9.27 -7.67
N GLU A 95 -24.76 -9.29 -8.71
CA GLU A 95 -25.38 -10.50 -9.23
C GLU A 95 -24.36 -11.49 -9.79
N ALA A 96 -23.32 -11.02 -10.49
CA ALA A 96 -22.23 -11.89 -10.95
C ALA A 96 -21.51 -12.57 -9.77
N GLY A 97 -21.27 -11.83 -8.68
CA GLY A 97 -20.73 -12.40 -7.43
C GLY A 97 -21.64 -13.44 -6.78
N ILE A 98 -22.95 -13.17 -6.74
CA ILE A 98 -23.95 -14.11 -6.22
C ILE A 98 -24.00 -15.39 -7.06
N ASN A 99 -24.01 -15.25 -8.39
CA ASN A 99 -24.05 -16.38 -9.31
C ASN A 99 -22.75 -17.21 -9.22
N ALA A 100 -21.60 -16.56 -9.07
CA ALA A 100 -20.34 -17.27 -8.86
C ALA A 100 -20.40 -18.20 -7.63
N ILE A 101 -21.02 -17.75 -6.54
CA ILE A 101 -21.24 -18.56 -5.34
C ILE A 101 -22.24 -19.70 -5.63
N ARG A 102 -23.39 -19.41 -6.24
CA ARG A 102 -24.44 -20.39 -6.54
C ARG A 102 -23.96 -21.52 -7.47
N GLU A 103 -23.12 -21.19 -8.44
CA GLU A 103 -22.55 -22.12 -9.41
C GLU A 103 -21.30 -22.85 -8.87
N GLY A 104 -20.86 -22.52 -7.66
CA GLY A 104 -19.78 -23.24 -6.99
C GLY A 104 -18.36 -22.83 -7.39
N HIS A 105 -18.17 -21.62 -7.93
CA HIS A 105 -16.84 -21.03 -8.25
C HIS A 105 -16.08 -20.64 -6.96
N THR A 106 -15.77 -21.64 -6.14
CA THR A 106 -15.23 -21.52 -4.77
C THR A 106 -13.93 -22.30 -4.58
N ARG A 107 -13.35 -22.80 -5.67
CA ARG A 107 -12.09 -23.56 -5.68
C ARG A 107 -10.92 -22.64 -6.04
N TYR A 108 -9.71 -23.16 -5.93
CA TYR A 108 -8.52 -22.43 -6.34
C TYR A 108 -8.62 -21.98 -7.80
N THR A 109 -8.36 -20.69 -8.02
CA THR A 109 -8.13 -20.12 -9.34
C THR A 109 -6.64 -20.19 -9.68
N PRO A 110 -6.26 -20.01 -10.96
CA PRO A 110 -4.85 -19.80 -11.30
C PRO A 110 -4.26 -18.63 -10.50
N ASN A 111 -2.99 -18.77 -10.10
CA ASN A 111 -2.31 -17.77 -9.24
C ASN A 111 -2.31 -16.35 -9.82
N ALA A 112 -2.19 -16.22 -11.15
CA ALA A 112 -2.21 -14.92 -11.82
C ALA A 112 -3.62 -14.30 -11.95
N GLY A 113 -4.67 -15.05 -11.62
CA GLY A 113 -6.06 -14.72 -11.91
C GLY A 113 -6.65 -15.57 -13.04
N THR A 114 -7.98 -15.66 -13.08
CA THR A 114 -8.70 -16.41 -14.11
C THR A 114 -8.36 -15.87 -15.51
N MET A 115 -8.35 -16.75 -16.51
CA MET A 115 -8.00 -16.36 -17.88
C MET A 115 -9.00 -15.33 -18.44
N GLU A 116 -10.28 -15.48 -18.13
CA GLU A 116 -11.35 -14.56 -18.53
C GLU A 116 -11.09 -13.15 -18.02
N LEU A 117 -10.84 -12.99 -16.72
CA LEU A 117 -10.57 -11.69 -16.11
C LEU A 117 -9.32 -11.04 -16.71
N ARG A 118 -8.24 -11.80 -16.89
CA ARG A 118 -7.00 -11.27 -17.49
C ARG A 118 -7.20 -10.82 -18.94
N LYS A 119 -8.00 -11.54 -19.74
CA LYS A 119 -8.38 -11.10 -21.10
C LYS A 119 -9.22 -9.83 -21.08
N ALA A 120 -10.17 -9.71 -20.15
CA ALA A 120 -10.97 -8.51 -19.98
C ALA A 120 -10.09 -7.30 -19.61
N ILE A 121 -9.12 -7.47 -18.70
CA ILE A 121 -8.12 -6.45 -18.37
C ILE A 121 -7.33 -6.03 -19.61
N CYS A 122 -6.80 -6.98 -20.41
CA CYS A 122 -6.08 -6.64 -21.64
C CYS A 122 -6.95 -5.87 -22.64
N HIS A 123 -8.23 -6.24 -22.77
CA HIS A 123 -9.17 -5.55 -23.65
C HIS A 123 -9.41 -4.11 -23.20
N LYS A 124 -9.72 -3.91 -21.91
CA LYS A 124 -9.89 -2.60 -21.28
C LYS A 124 -8.66 -1.72 -21.50
N LEU A 125 -7.47 -2.22 -21.18
CA LEU A 125 -6.21 -1.48 -21.35
C LEU A 125 -5.97 -1.05 -22.81
N LYS A 126 -6.37 -1.88 -23.77
CA LYS A 126 -6.26 -1.55 -25.19
C LYS A 126 -7.28 -0.49 -25.63
N GLU A 127 -8.53 -0.65 -25.22
CA GLU A 127 -9.64 0.21 -25.63
C GLU A 127 -9.54 1.61 -25.00
N GLU A 128 -9.25 1.67 -23.70
CA GLU A 128 -9.32 2.93 -22.94
C GLU A 128 -7.96 3.62 -22.82
N ASN A 129 -6.88 2.84 -22.70
CA ASN A 129 -5.54 3.37 -22.43
C ASN A 129 -4.60 3.29 -23.65
N GLY A 130 -5.04 2.64 -24.75
CA GLY A 130 -4.22 2.41 -25.94
C GLY A 130 -3.04 1.46 -25.71
N LEU A 131 -3.10 0.64 -24.66
CA LEU A 131 -2.02 -0.25 -24.26
C LEU A 131 -2.27 -1.69 -24.70
N THR A 132 -1.28 -2.29 -25.36
CA THR A 132 -1.35 -3.71 -25.74
C THR A 132 -0.56 -4.54 -24.75
N TYR A 133 -1.25 -5.45 -24.06
CA TYR A 133 -0.67 -6.46 -23.18
C TYR A 133 -1.25 -7.83 -23.50
N THR A 134 -0.47 -8.87 -23.22
CA THR A 134 -0.94 -10.26 -23.24
C THR A 134 -1.39 -10.70 -21.84
N PRO A 135 -2.26 -11.73 -21.70
CA PRO A 135 -2.76 -12.14 -20.39
C PRO A 135 -1.68 -12.59 -19.39
N ASP A 136 -0.53 -13.06 -19.84
CA ASP A 136 0.64 -13.41 -19.01
C ASP A 136 1.38 -12.19 -18.45
N GLN A 137 1.13 -11.00 -18.99
CA GLN A 137 1.60 -9.72 -18.45
C GLN A 137 0.61 -9.10 -17.44
N VAL A 138 -0.47 -9.81 -17.10
CA VAL A 138 -1.50 -9.36 -16.14
C VAL A 138 -1.50 -10.24 -14.90
N LEU A 139 -1.42 -9.60 -13.73
CA LEU A 139 -1.51 -10.24 -12.42
C LEU A 139 -2.67 -9.64 -11.62
N VAL A 140 -3.67 -10.47 -11.31
CA VAL A 140 -4.80 -10.09 -10.46
C VAL A 140 -4.43 -10.33 -8.99
N SER A 141 -4.70 -9.34 -8.14
CA SER A 141 -4.37 -9.35 -6.71
C SER A 141 -5.57 -8.95 -5.86
N ASN A 142 -5.48 -9.11 -4.54
CA ASN A 142 -6.45 -8.66 -3.55
C ASN A 142 -6.40 -7.14 -3.36
N GLY A 143 -6.84 -6.42 -4.41
CA GLY A 143 -6.82 -4.96 -4.49
C GLY A 143 -5.46 -4.39 -4.89
N ALA A 144 -5.47 -3.15 -5.41
CA ALA A 144 -4.29 -2.50 -5.96
C ALA A 144 -3.15 -2.34 -4.93
N LYS A 145 -3.46 -2.24 -3.63
CA LYS A 145 -2.45 -2.21 -2.57
C LYS A 145 -1.51 -3.42 -2.61
N GLN A 146 -2.05 -4.62 -2.83
CA GLN A 146 -1.23 -5.83 -2.95
C GLN A 146 -0.41 -5.80 -4.25
N SER A 147 -0.99 -5.36 -5.37
CA SER A 147 -0.27 -5.21 -6.64
C SER A 147 0.95 -4.29 -6.49
N ILE A 148 0.76 -3.14 -5.85
CA ILE A 148 1.81 -2.13 -5.67
C ILE A 148 2.93 -2.65 -4.75
N VAL A 149 2.59 -3.27 -3.62
CA VAL A 149 3.65 -3.82 -2.73
C VAL A 149 4.43 -4.94 -3.40
N GLN A 150 3.77 -5.82 -4.17
CA GLN A 150 4.45 -6.87 -4.92
C GLN A 150 5.36 -6.29 -6.01
N ALA A 151 4.90 -5.26 -6.74
CA ALA A 151 5.70 -4.55 -7.72
C ALA A 151 6.96 -3.95 -7.09
N VAL A 152 6.82 -3.24 -5.96
CA VAL A 152 7.94 -2.64 -5.22
C VAL A 152 8.92 -3.72 -4.75
N LEU A 153 8.43 -4.80 -4.12
CA LEU A 153 9.26 -5.91 -3.65
C LEU A 153 9.98 -6.66 -4.79
N ALA A 154 9.35 -6.75 -5.96
CA ALA A 154 9.91 -7.46 -7.10
C ALA A 154 11.05 -6.68 -7.77
N VAL A 155 10.98 -5.35 -7.76
CA VAL A 155 11.94 -4.52 -8.51
C VAL A 155 12.97 -3.81 -7.65
N CYS A 156 12.71 -3.55 -6.38
CA CYS A 156 13.63 -2.83 -5.49
C CYS A 156 14.51 -3.80 -4.69
N SER A 157 15.81 -3.55 -4.68
CA SER A 157 16.78 -4.21 -3.80
C SER A 157 17.07 -3.35 -2.55
N PRO A 158 17.66 -3.93 -1.48
CA PRO A 158 18.07 -3.16 -0.32
C PRO A 158 18.96 -1.97 -0.69
N GLY A 159 18.58 -0.78 -0.24
CA GLY A 159 19.29 0.48 -0.52
C GLY A 159 19.00 1.13 -1.88
N ASP A 160 18.20 0.50 -2.76
CA ASP A 160 17.64 1.20 -3.93
C ASP A 160 16.73 2.35 -3.45
N GLU A 161 16.62 3.40 -4.26
CA GLU A 161 15.79 4.57 -3.96
C GLU A 161 14.46 4.51 -4.70
N VAL A 162 13.37 4.73 -3.96
CA VAL A 162 12.01 4.88 -4.48
C VAL A 162 11.63 6.35 -4.41
N VAL A 163 11.55 6.99 -5.57
CA VAL A 163 11.23 8.42 -5.72
C VAL A 163 9.72 8.61 -5.68
N ILE A 164 9.25 9.46 -4.75
CA ILE A 164 7.83 9.64 -4.44
C ILE A 164 7.51 11.14 -4.37
N PRO A 165 6.71 11.69 -5.30
CA PRO A 165 6.20 13.06 -5.20
C PRO A 165 5.29 13.21 -3.97
N ALA A 166 5.46 14.28 -3.20
CA ALA A 166 4.58 14.63 -2.09
C ALA A 166 3.67 15.81 -2.49
N PRO A 167 2.38 15.82 -2.07
CA PRO A 167 1.71 14.85 -1.20
C PRO A 167 1.49 13.49 -1.86
N PHE A 168 1.62 12.41 -1.07
CA PHE A 168 1.54 11.03 -1.55
C PHE A 168 0.48 10.23 -0.79
N TRP A 169 0.02 9.13 -1.41
CA TRP A 169 -0.75 8.12 -0.71
C TRP A 169 0.12 7.47 0.37
N VAL A 170 -0.45 7.39 1.58
CA VAL A 170 0.26 7.10 2.84
C VAL A 170 1.12 5.83 2.79
N SER A 171 0.76 4.84 1.98
CA SER A 171 1.43 3.54 1.96
C SER A 171 2.71 3.52 1.13
N TYR A 172 2.89 4.40 0.13
CA TYR A 172 4.05 4.34 -0.78
C TYR A 172 5.41 4.32 -0.06
N PRO A 173 5.73 5.25 0.86
CA PRO A 173 7.03 5.22 1.53
C PRO A 173 7.18 4.00 2.45
N GLU A 174 6.09 3.50 3.02
CA GLU A 174 6.13 2.31 3.88
C GLU A 174 6.37 1.04 3.05
N MET A 175 5.80 0.94 1.85
CA MET A 175 6.07 -0.15 0.90
C MET A 175 7.53 -0.15 0.44
N ALA A 176 8.13 1.03 0.25
CA ALA A 176 9.56 1.13 -0.03
C ALA A 176 10.40 0.59 1.15
N ARG A 177 10.08 0.97 2.39
CA ARG A 177 10.78 0.45 3.59
C ARG A 177 10.60 -1.05 3.77
N LEU A 178 9.42 -1.60 3.43
CA LEU A 178 9.19 -3.05 3.44
C LEU A 178 10.06 -3.81 2.43
N ALA A 179 10.57 -3.14 1.39
CA ALA A 179 11.53 -3.69 0.44
C ALA A 179 13.00 -3.40 0.80
N ASP A 180 13.27 -2.89 2.01
CA ASP A 180 14.56 -2.33 2.43
C ASP A 180 15.08 -1.22 1.51
N ALA A 181 14.19 -0.60 0.74
CA ALA A 181 14.47 0.52 -0.15
C ALA A 181 14.31 1.85 0.60
N VAL A 182 14.95 2.90 0.08
CA VAL A 182 14.96 4.23 0.68
C VAL A 182 13.93 5.12 -0.02
N PRO A 183 12.86 5.57 0.66
CA PRO A 183 11.93 6.52 0.06
C PRO A 183 12.57 7.90 -0.07
N VAL A 184 12.66 8.40 -1.29
CA VAL A 184 13.14 9.75 -1.63
C VAL A 184 11.94 10.63 -1.95
N ILE A 185 11.56 11.48 -1.01
CA ILE A 185 10.37 12.31 -1.11
C ILE A 185 10.66 13.61 -1.87
N LEU A 186 9.84 13.93 -2.88
CA LEU A 186 9.94 15.16 -3.66
C LEU A 186 8.77 16.10 -3.36
N PRO A 187 8.94 17.15 -2.54
CA PRO A 187 7.88 18.09 -2.24
C PRO A 187 7.43 18.85 -3.49
N THR A 188 6.12 18.87 -3.75
CA THR A 188 5.48 19.73 -4.74
C THR A 188 4.78 20.91 -4.04
N LYS A 189 4.29 21.88 -4.82
CA LYS A 189 3.67 23.10 -4.28
C LYS A 189 2.20 23.19 -4.66
N ILE A 190 1.39 23.73 -3.75
CA ILE A 190 -0.02 24.04 -4.04
C ILE A 190 -0.18 25.01 -5.22
N SER A 191 0.73 25.98 -5.38
CA SER A 191 0.74 26.95 -6.50
C SER A 191 0.97 26.29 -7.86
N GLU A 192 1.46 25.06 -7.87
CA GLU A 192 1.74 24.24 -9.06
C GLU A 192 0.77 23.04 -9.12
N ASN A 193 -0.37 23.13 -8.42
CA ASN A 193 -1.37 22.06 -8.28
C ASN A 193 -0.79 20.73 -7.78
N PHE A 194 0.26 20.79 -6.96
CA PHE A 194 0.98 19.62 -6.46
C PHE A 194 1.54 18.68 -7.54
N LEU A 195 1.81 19.20 -8.74
CA LEU A 195 2.41 18.44 -9.82
C LEU A 195 3.94 18.40 -9.66
N LEU A 196 4.55 17.28 -10.04
CA LEU A 196 6.00 17.10 -9.99
C LEU A 196 6.71 17.98 -11.02
N ASP A 197 7.65 18.82 -10.58
CA ASP A 197 8.58 19.53 -11.47
C ASP A 197 9.62 18.55 -12.05
N PRO A 198 9.70 18.39 -13.39
CA PRO A 198 10.70 17.52 -14.03
C PRO A 198 12.14 17.91 -13.70
N LYS A 199 12.42 19.20 -13.43
CA LYS A 199 13.75 19.67 -13.03
C LYS A 199 14.11 19.18 -11.63
N LEU A 200 13.15 19.23 -10.71
CA LEU A 200 13.33 18.68 -9.36
C LEU A 200 13.59 17.18 -9.43
N LEU A 201 12.81 16.44 -10.24
CA LEU A 201 13.04 15.02 -10.48
C LEU A 201 14.47 14.76 -10.96
N ALA A 202 14.89 15.41 -12.05
CA ALA A 202 16.23 15.23 -12.61
C ALA A 202 17.35 15.54 -11.60
N SER A 203 17.17 16.55 -10.74
CA SER A 203 18.16 16.93 -9.73
C SER A 203 18.33 15.93 -8.58
N LYS A 204 17.38 15.00 -8.42
CA LYS A 204 17.35 14.03 -7.31
C LYS A 204 17.69 12.61 -7.73
N LEU A 205 17.58 12.31 -9.03
CA LEU A 205 17.96 11.02 -9.57
C LEU A 205 19.47 10.80 -9.48
N ASN A 206 19.84 9.58 -9.14
CA ASN A 206 21.22 9.11 -9.04
C ASN A 206 21.30 7.61 -9.37
N GLU A 207 22.47 6.99 -9.22
CA GLU A 207 22.69 5.58 -9.57
C GLU A 207 21.85 4.58 -8.77
N LYS A 208 21.37 4.96 -7.58
CA LYS A 208 20.48 4.14 -6.73
C LYS A 208 19.01 4.32 -7.05
N SER A 209 18.63 5.34 -7.81
CA SER A 209 17.23 5.58 -8.18
C SER A 209 16.69 4.44 -9.03
N ARG A 210 15.71 3.71 -8.47
CA ARG A 210 15.21 2.45 -9.03
C ARG A 210 13.77 2.55 -9.50
N LEU A 211 12.93 3.22 -8.74
CA LEU A 211 11.50 3.30 -9.00
C LEU A 211 11.00 4.71 -8.77
N LEU A 212 10.30 5.28 -9.75
CA LEU A 212 9.47 6.47 -9.59
C LEU A 212 8.02 6.03 -9.43
N ILE A 213 7.32 6.51 -8.41
CA ILE A 213 5.89 6.29 -8.25
C ILE A 213 5.14 7.54 -8.73
N LEU A 214 4.23 7.37 -9.68
CA LEU A 214 3.29 8.40 -10.13
C LEU A 214 1.86 7.94 -9.81
N CYS A 215 1.04 8.82 -9.25
CA CYS A 215 -0.37 8.57 -8.98
C CYS A 215 -1.19 9.66 -9.66
N SER A 216 -1.98 9.27 -10.67
CA SER A 216 -2.77 10.20 -11.47
C SER A 216 -4.06 9.54 -11.96
N PRO A 217 -5.25 10.08 -11.64
CA PRO A 217 -5.49 11.17 -10.69
C PRO A 217 -4.97 10.87 -9.28
N SER A 218 -4.45 11.90 -8.59
CA SER A 218 -3.71 11.71 -7.35
C SER A 218 -4.60 11.57 -6.11
N ASN A 219 -4.28 10.61 -5.25
CA ASN A 219 -4.62 10.66 -3.82
C ASN A 219 -3.38 11.11 -3.05
N PRO A 220 -3.43 12.23 -2.30
CA PRO A 220 -4.63 12.89 -1.77
C PRO A 220 -5.11 14.14 -2.50
N THR A 221 -4.43 14.61 -3.54
CA THR A 221 -4.61 15.99 -4.03
C THR A 221 -5.72 16.17 -5.06
N GLY A 222 -6.17 15.08 -5.70
CA GLY A 222 -7.06 15.12 -6.87
C GLY A 222 -6.38 15.62 -8.15
N SER A 223 -5.08 15.89 -8.13
CA SER A 223 -4.35 16.42 -9.28
C SER A 223 -4.27 15.39 -10.41
N VAL A 224 -4.51 15.84 -11.63
CA VAL A 224 -4.35 15.05 -12.85
C VAL A 224 -3.12 15.56 -13.59
N TYR A 225 -2.19 14.66 -13.94
CA TYR A 225 -1.02 15.04 -14.71
C TYR A 225 -1.38 15.29 -16.18
N PRO A 226 -1.13 16.49 -16.73
CA PRO A 226 -1.33 16.74 -18.14
C PRO A 226 -0.33 15.92 -18.98
N LYS A 227 -0.78 15.42 -20.14
CA LYS A 227 0.07 14.64 -21.06
C LYS A 227 1.44 15.27 -21.33
N LYS A 228 1.47 16.59 -21.61
CA LYS A 228 2.72 17.32 -21.85
C LYS A 228 3.71 17.21 -20.67
N LEU A 229 3.22 17.29 -19.44
CA LEU A 229 4.07 17.15 -18.26
C LEU A 229 4.58 15.72 -18.11
N LEU A 230 3.72 14.73 -18.38
CA LEU A 230 4.15 13.32 -18.36
C LEU A 230 5.21 13.03 -19.44
N GLU A 231 5.11 13.64 -20.62
CA GLU A 231 6.13 13.57 -21.67
C GLU A 231 7.47 14.18 -21.20
N GLU A 232 7.44 15.32 -20.49
CA GLU A 232 8.63 15.91 -19.88
C GLU A 232 9.25 15.00 -18.81
N ILE A 233 8.42 14.35 -17.98
CA ILE A 233 8.87 13.36 -16.99
C ILE A 233 9.44 12.11 -17.67
N ALA A 234 8.78 11.59 -18.71
CA ALA A 234 9.26 10.45 -19.49
C ALA A 234 10.63 10.72 -20.12
N ASN A 235 10.85 11.94 -20.62
CA ASN A 235 12.15 12.37 -21.13
C ASN A 235 13.25 12.40 -20.05
N VAL A 236 12.90 12.68 -18.79
CA VAL A 236 13.84 12.54 -17.67
C VAL A 236 14.08 11.05 -17.39
N VAL A 237 13.03 10.24 -17.27
CA VAL A 237 13.12 8.81 -16.98
C VAL A 237 13.97 8.06 -18.00
N ALA A 238 13.81 8.35 -19.30
CA ALA A 238 14.53 7.71 -20.39
C ALA A 238 16.07 7.85 -20.29
N LYS A 239 16.57 8.89 -19.60
CA LYS A 239 18.00 9.13 -19.39
C LYS A 239 18.62 8.20 -18.33
N PHE A 240 17.80 7.52 -17.53
CA PHE A 240 18.24 6.65 -16.44
C PHE A 240 17.87 5.20 -16.74
N PRO A 241 18.81 4.36 -17.22
CA PRO A 241 18.48 3.02 -17.72
C PRO A 241 17.92 2.08 -16.65
N ARG A 242 18.26 2.28 -15.36
CA ARG A 242 17.75 1.47 -14.24
C ARG A 242 16.36 1.90 -13.74
N LEU A 243 15.92 3.11 -14.07
CA LEU A 243 14.71 3.71 -13.50
C LEU A 243 13.46 3.11 -14.16
N LEU A 244 12.63 2.50 -13.32
CA LEU A 244 11.28 2.06 -13.66
C LEU A 244 10.26 3.08 -13.15
N VAL A 245 9.04 2.99 -13.66
CA VAL A 245 7.89 3.78 -13.20
C VAL A 245 6.79 2.85 -12.73
N LEU A 246 6.27 3.09 -11.53
CA LEU A 246 5.00 2.54 -11.09
C LEU A 246 3.94 3.61 -11.30
N SER A 247 3.02 3.37 -12.24
CA SER A 247 1.91 4.26 -12.54
C SER A 247 0.67 3.74 -11.83
N ASP A 248 0.29 4.37 -10.72
CA ASP A 248 -0.97 4.10 -10.02
C ASP A 248 -2.09 4.93 -10.64
N GLU A 249 -2.93 4.24 -11.41
CA GLU A 249 -4.00 4.80 -12.22
C GLU A 249 -5.38 4.37 -11.69
N ILE A 250 -5.49 3.95 -10.43
CA ILE A 250 -6.73 3.49 -9.80
C ILE A 250 -7.91 4.48 -9.89
N TYR A 251 -7.63 5.78 -10.02
CA TYR A 251 -8.64 6.84 -10.08
C TYR A 251 -8.95 7.29 -11.52
N GLU A 252 -8.50 6.59 -12.57
CA GLU A 252 -8.57 7.07 -13.97
C GLU A 252 -9.97 7.50 -14.43
N HIS A 253 -11.03 6.84 -13.94
CA HIS A 253 -12.43 7.17 -14.27
C HIS A 253 -13.03 8.24 -13.35
N ILE A 254 -12.43 8.51 -12.19
CA ILE A 254 -12.85 9.59 -11.28
C ILE A 254 -12.10 10.87 -11.69
N ILE A 255 -12.50 11.40 -12.85
CA ILE A 255 -11.86 12.53 -13.49
C ILE A 255 -12.91 13.55 -13.95
N TYR A 256 -12.61 14.84 -13.78
CA TYR A 256 -13.52 15.93 -14.12
C TYR A 256 -13.07 16.62 -15.40
N SER A 257 -13.97 16.76 -16.37
CA SER A 257 -13.70 17.51 -17.60
C SER A 257 -13.31 18.98 -17.28
N PRO A 258 -12.36 19.57 -18.02
CA PRO A 258 -11.76 19.08 -19.26
C PRO A 258 -10.51 18.19 -19.07
N ALA A 259 -10.18 17.78 -17.84
CA ALA A 259 -9.02 16.91 -17.63
C ALA A 259 -9.23 15.54 -18.29
N THR A 260 -8.15 14.96 -18.78
CA THR A 260 -8.11 13.62 -19.37
C THR A 260 -7.00 12.80 -18.75
N HIS A 261 -7.23 11.49 -18.62
CA HIS A 261 -6.22 10.55 -18.16
C HIS A 261 -5.23 10.24 -19.29
N THR A 262 -3.97 10.01 -18.95
CA THR A 262 -2.95 9.53 -19.88
C THR A 262 -2.12 8.48 -19.15
N SER A 263 -2.27 7.22 -19.54
CA SER A 263 -1.47 6.15 -18.96
C SER A 263 0.00 6.33 -19.30
N PHE A 264 0.86 6.27 -18.31
CA PHE A 264 2.28 6.58 -18.49
C PHE A 264 2.98 5.62 -19.46
N ALA A 265 2.56 4.35 -19.46
CA ALA A 265 3.04 3.32 -20.38
C ALA A 265 2.74 3.60 -21.86
N SER A 266 1.81 4.52 -22.17
CA SER A 266 1.47 4.89 -23.56
C SER A 266 2.47 5.86 -24.19
N LEU A 267 3.35 6.44 -23.37
CA LEU A 267 4.34 7.41 -23.81
C LEU A 267 5.53 6.71 -24.51
N PRO A 268 6.18 7.38 -25.48
CA PRO A 268 7.31 6.79 -26.21
C PRO A 268 8.42 6.25 -25.29
N GLY A 269 8.79 4.98 -25.45
CA GLY A 269 9.84 4.30 -24.68
C GLY A 269 9.49 3.98 -23.23
N MET A 270 8.25 4.22 -22.79
CA MET A 270 7.84 3.99 -21.40
C MET A 270 7.13 2.64 -21.20
N TRP A 271 6.68 1.96 -22.27
CA TRP A 271 5.98 0.68 -22.15
C TRP A 271 6.86 -0.37 -21.44
N GLU A 272 8.12 -0.51 -21.83
CA GLU A 272 9.06 -1.49 -21.25
C GLU A 272 9.54 -1.16 -19.82
N ARG A 273 9.19 0.03 -19.30
CA ARG A 273 9.66 0.55 -18.00
C ARG A 273 8.54 0.76 -16.99
N THR A 274 7.29 0.58 -17.39
CA THR A 274 6.13 0.95 -16.58
C THR A 274 5.41 -0.27 -16.02
N LEU A 275 5.22 -0.27 -14.71
CA LEU A 275 4.32 -1.15 -13.98
C LEU A 275 3.02 -0.39 -13.74
N THR A 276 1.95 -0.79 -14.43
CA THR A 276 0.66 -0.09 -14.36
C THR A 276 -0.25 -0.74 -13.30
N GLY A 277 -0.58 0.00 -12.25
CA GLY A 277 -1.59 -0.37 -11.26
C GLY A 277 -2.94 0.24 -11.64
N GLN A 278 -3.99 -0.57 -11.73
CA GLN A 278 -5.34 -0.10 -12.10
C GLN A 278 -6.43 -0.70 -11.20
N ARG A 279 -7.64 -0.15 -11.35
CA ARG A 279 -8.89 -0.72 -10.87
C ARG A 279 -9.79 -0.98 -12.06
N LEU A 280 -10.50 -2.10 -12.04
CA LEU A 280 -11.32 -2.56 -13.17
C LEU A 280 -12.69 -1.90 -13.26
N PHE A 281 -13.23 -1.40 -12.14
CA PHE A 281 -14.59 -0.86 -12.01
C PHE A 281 -14.65 0.21 -10.94
#